data_AF-A0A822E7U4-F1
#
_entry.id   AF-A0A822E7U4-F1
#
_cell.length_a   1.000
_cell.length_b   1.000
_cell.length_c   1.000
_cell.angle_alpha   90.00
_cell.angle_beta   90.00
_cell.angle_gamma   90.00
#
_symmetry.space_group_name_H-M   'P 1'
#
loop_
_entity.id
_entity.type
_entity.pdbx_description
1 polymer ?
#
loop_
_entity_poly.entity_id
_entity_poly.type
_entity_poly.pdbx_seq_one_letter_code
_entity_poly.pdbx_strand_id
1 'polypeptide(L)'
;KLSSTQIKAGYAALKEIETYIKINKFNSAFIEANNTYYTRIPHEFGRSTPPLIKTIQQLKHEIELLEALDDIEIAFTTLNIDRNIRLNPIDQHYEQLKCKLYPIEKHEDIYILINKYLQTTHASTHQQYKMEIEYKFKVERENENEIFKEVGK
;
A
#
# COMPACT_ATOMS: atom_id res chain seq x y z
N LYS A 1 -15.23 -1.64 9.57
CA LYS A 1 -14.20 -0.80 8.93
C LYS A 1 -13.19 -0.44 10.01
N LEU A 2 -11.91 -0.76 9.82
CA LEU A 2 -10.83 -0.28 10.70
C LEU A 2 -10.67 1.22 10.44
N SER A 3 -10.60 2.03 11.50
CA SER A 3 -10.35 3.47 11.37
C SER A 3 -8.85 3.75 11.31
N SER A 4 -8.46 4.89 10.72
CA SER A 4 -7.06 5.35 10.73
C SER A 4 -6.47 5.39 12.16
N THR A 5 -7.28 5.76 13.16
CA THR A 5 -6.85 5.75 14.57
C THR A 5 -6.51 4.35 15.07
N GLN A 6 -7.30 3.34 14.70
CA GLN A 6 -7.04 1.95 15.09
C GLN A 6 -5.79 1.40 14.40
N ILE A 7 -5.59 1.73 13.11
CA ILE A 7 -4.39 1.34 12.34
C ILE A 7 -3.14 1.97 12.97
N LYS A 8 -3.18 3.25 13.31
CA LYS A 8 -2.09 3.95 14.04
C LYS A 8 -1.79 3.31 15.39
N ALA A 9 -2.81 2.88 16.14
CA ALA A 9 -2.63 2.15 17.37
C ALA A 9 -1.96 0.78 17.14
N GLY A 10 -2.28 0.10 16.03
CA GLY A 10 -1.59 -1.11 15.59
C GLY A 10 -0.10 -0.88 15.35
N TYR A 11 0.27 0.17 14.61
CA TYR A 11 1.67 0.54 14.38
C TYR A 11 2.42 0.83 15.68
N ALA A 12 1.78 1.53 16.63
CA ALA A 12 2.36 1.79 17.94
C ALA A 12 2.66 0.49 18.70
N ALA A 13 1.74 -0.48 18.67
CA ALA A 13 1.95 -1.80 19.29
C ALA A 13 3.06 -2.60 18.60
N LEU A 14 3.13 -2.60 17.26
CA LEU A 14 4.23 -3.25 16.53
C LEU A 14 5.58 -2.61 16.84
N LYS A 15 5.63 -1.28 16.98
CA LYS A 15 6.84 -0.57 17.38
C LYS A 15 7.31 -0.97 18.77
N GLU A 16 6.38 -1.16 19.71
CA GLU A 16 6.71 -1.70 21.04
C GLU A 16 7.28 -3.12 20.95
N ILE A 17 6.65 -4.01 20.18
CA ILE A 17 7.14 -5.37 19.93
C ILE A 17 8.55 -5.36 19.33
N GLU A 18 8.83 -4.46 18.39
CA GLU A 18 10.15 -4.30 17.78
C GLU A 18 11.24 -4.02 18.83
N THR A 19 10.94 -3.19 19.84
CA THR A 19 11.93 -2.88 20.90
C THR A 19 12.38 -4.13 21.64
N TYR A 20 11.46 -5.06 21.93
CA TYR A 20 11.75 -6.33 22.61
C TYR A 20 12.53 -7.30 21.72
N ILE A 21 12.20 -7.36 20.42
CA ILE A 21 12.93 -8.17 19.44
C ILE A 21 14.39 -7.69 19.35
N LYS A 22 14.62 -6.37 19.26
CA LYS A 22 15.97 -5.78 19.16
C LYS A 22 16.87 -6.12 20.35
N ILE A 23 16.32 -6.16 21.56
CA ILE A 23 17.07 -6.51 22.78
C ILE A 23 16.99 -8.01 23.13
N ASN A 24 16.36 -8.83 22.29
CA ASN A 24 16.16 -10.26 22.47
C ASN A 24 15.52 -10.63 23.83
N LYS A 25 14.50 -9.87 24.27
CA LYS A 25 13.83 -10.04 25.58
C LYS A 25 12.37 -10.43 25.42
N PHE A 26 12.05 -11.71 25.70
CA PHE A 26 10.71 -12.28 25.54
C PHE A 26 10.06 -12.63 26.88
N ASN A 27 9.83 -11.62 27.72
CA ASN A 27 9.20 -11.78 29.03
C ASN A 27 7.66 -11.60 28.95
N SER A 28 6.98 -11.55 30.11
CA SER A 28 5.54 -11.29 30.18
C SER A 28 5.12 -10.00 29.49
N ALA A 29 5.92 -8.94 29.61
CA ALA A 29 5.64 -7.65 28.95
C ALA A 29 5.66 -7.77 27.41
N PHE A 30 6.56 -8.58 26.83
CA PHE A 30 6.54 -8.87 25.39
C PHE A 30 5.27 -9.62 24.96
N ILE A 31 4.78 -10.54 25.78
CA ILE A 31 3.52 -11.26 25.52
C ILE A 31 2.34 -10.28 25.57
N GLU A 32 2.33 -9.37 26.55
CA GLU A 32 1.32 -8.33 26.67
C GLU A 32 1.32 -7.35 25.49
N ALA A 33 2.50 -6.99 24.97
CA ALA A 33 2.62 -6.17 23.76
C ALA A 33 2.01 -6.89 22.53
N ASN A 34 2.26 -8.19 22.36
CA ASN A 34 1.62 -9.00 21.32
C ASN A 34 0.10 -9.07 21.48
N ASN A 35 -0.38 -9.33 22.69
CA ASN A 35 -1.82 -9.35 23.00
C ASN A 35 -2.47 -8.00 22.70
N THR A 36 -1.78 -6.90 23.01
CA THR A 36 -2.22 -5.55 22.70
C THR A 36 -2.35 -5.36 21.20
N TYR A 37 -1.37 -5.79 20.41
CA TYR A 37 -1.45 -5.75 18.95
C TYR A 37 -2.67 -6.50 18.41
N TYR A 38 -2.87 -7.77 18.79
CA TYR A 38 -4.01 -8.58 18.30
C TYR A 38 -5.36 -8.10 18.83
N THR A 39 -5.39 -7.36 19.93
CA THR A 39 -6.61 -6.68 20.40
C THR A 39 -6.92 -5.45 19.55
N ARG A 40 -5.90 -4.74 19.06
CA ARG A 40 -6.07 -3.58 18.18
C ARG A 40 -6.41 -3.99 16.75
N ILE A 41 -5.75 -5.03 16.25
CA ILE A 41 -5.86 -5.48 14.87
C ILE A 41 -6.52 -6.87 14.88
N PRO A 42 -7.81 -6.97 14.53
CA PRO A 42 -8.54 -8.22 14.59
C PRO A 42 -7.97 -9.20 13.56
N HIS A 43 -7.66 -10.40 14.02
CA HIS A 43 -7.15 -11.50 13.22
C HIS A 43 -8.02 -12.74 13.44
N GLU A 44 -8.18 -13.55 12.39
CA GLU A 44 -8.88 -14.82 12.45
C GLU A 44 -7.87 -15.96 12.67
N PHE A 45 -7.73 -16.43 13.90
CA PHE A 45 -6.89 -17.58 14.26
C PHE A 45 -7.69 -18.86 14.50
N GLY A 46 -9.03 -18.83 14.35
CA GLY A 46 -9.91 -19.93 14.69
C GLY A 46 -9.81 -20.33 16.16
N ARG A 47 -9.51 -21.60 16.44
CA ARG A 47 -9.33 -22.13 17.81
C ARG A 47 -7.88 -22.10 18.29
N SER A 48 -6.96 -21.67 17.44
CA SER A 48 -5.54 -21.63 17.77
C SER A 48 -5.22 -20.39 18.58
N THR A 49 -4.27 -20.51 19.51
CA THR A 49 -3.72 -19.34 20.21
C THR A 49 -3.03 -18.42 19.20
N PRO A 50 -3.25 -17.08 19.28
CA PRO A 50 -2.52 -16.13 18.46
C PRO A 50 -1.01 -16.38 18.51
N PRO A 51 -0.32 -16.43 17.36
CA PRO A 51 1.13 -16.64 17.32
C PRO A 51 1.85 -15.43 17.91
N LEU A 52 3.07 -15.61 18.43
CA LEU A 52 3.89 -14.49 18.89
C LEU A 52 4.78 -13.98 17.76
N ILE A 53 4.82 -12.66 17.58
CA ILE A 53 5.68 -11.95 16.63
C ILE A 53 7.09 -11.83 17.25
N LYS A 54 7.95 -12.81 17.00
CA LYS A 54 9.27 -12.92 17.64
C LYS A 54 10.44 -12.54 16.72
N THR A 55 10.20 -12.47 15.42
CA THR A 55 11.24 -12.26 14.42
C THR A 55 10.99 -10.99 13.63
N ILE A 56 12.06 -10.39 13.11
CA ILE A 56 11.97 -9.23 12.21
C ILE A 56 11.13 -9.55 10.97
N GLN A 57 11.19 -10.79 10.47
CA GLN A 57 10.40 -11.21 9.30
C GLN A 57 8.90 -11.24 9.59
N GLN A 58 8.49 -11.79 10.74
CA GLN A 58 7.09 -11.75 11.18
C GLN A 58 6.64 -10.31 11.39
N LEU A 59 7.45 -9.49 12.07
CA LEU A 59 7.14 -8.07 12.29
C LEU A 59 6.95 -7.33 10.95
N LYS A 60 7.82 -7.58 9.97
CA LYS A 60 7.72 -6.97 8.65
C LYS A 60 6.43 -7.36 7.95
N HIS A 61 6.02 -8.62 8.05
CA HIS A 61 4.75 -9.08 7.48
C HIS A 61 3.54 -8.33 8.10
N GLU A 62 3.55 -8.15 9.41
CA GLU A 62 2.47 -7.41 10.10
C GLU A 62 2.49 -5.90 9.76
N ILE A 63 3.66 -5.32 9.49
CA ILE A 63 3.78 -3.94 8.98
C ILE A 63 3.18 -3.84 7.58
N GLU A 64 3.55 -4.75 6.67
CA GLU A 64 3.00 -4.79 5.30
C GLU A 64 1.47 -4.97 5.31
N LEU A 65 0.94 -5.75 6.26
CA LEU A 65 -0.51 -5.86 6.49
C LEU A 65 -1.13 -4.52 6.90
N LEU A 66 -0.53 -3.79 7.85
CA LEU A 66 -1.03 -2.49 8.28
C LEU A 66 -0.95 -1.44 7.17
N GLU A 67 0.08 -1.48 6.33
CA GLU A 67 0.22 -0.60 5.16
C GLU A 67 -0.92 -0.84 4.18
N ALA A 68 -1.20 -2.10 3.85
CA ALA A 68 -2.32 -2.46 2.98
C ALA A 68 -3.68 -2.04 3.57
N LEU A 69 -3.87 -2.17 4.89
CA LEU A 69 -5.10 -1.74 5.56
C LEU A 69 -5.26 -0.22 5.56
N ASP A 70 -4.17 0.55 5.69
CA ASP A 70 -4.18 2.01 5.63
C ASP A 70 -4.55 2.49 4.22
N ASP A 71 -3.95 1.88 3.18
CA ASP A 71 -4.28 2.16 1.79
C ASP A 71 -5.77 1.89 1.48
N ILE A 72 -6.31 0.77 1.98
CA ILE A 72 -7.75 0.45 1.86
C ILE A 72 -8.61 1.50 2.57
N GLU A 73 -8.22 1.93 3.78
CA GLU A 73 -8.97 2.93 4.55
C GLU A 73 -9.03 4.26 3.80
N ILE A 74 -7.89 4.72 3.29
CA ILE A 74 -7.75 5.95 2.50
C ILE A 74 -8.58 5.86 1.23
N ALA A 75 -8.53 4.73 0.51
CA ALA A 75 -9.35 4.52 -0.69
C ALA A 75 -10.85 4.60 -0.37
N PHE A 76 -11.31 3.92 0.68
CA PHE A 76 -12.71 3.99 1.11
C PHE A 76 -13.13 5.38 1.53
N THR A 77 -12.26 6.12 2.23
CA THR A 77 -12.56 7.48 2.67
C THR A 77 -12.63 8.43 1.48
N THR A 78 -11.76 8.26 0.47
CA THR A 78 -11.77 9.02 -0.78
C THR A 78 -13.06 8.78 -1.57
N LEU A 79 -13.50 7.51 -1.71
CA LEU A 79 -14.72 7.13 -2.45
C LEU A 79 -16.03 7.59 -1.78
N ASN A 80 -16.01 7.88 -0.49
CA ASN A 80 -17.19 8.28 0.30
C ASN A 80 -17.34 9.80 0.47
N ILE A 81 -16.49 10.62 -0.17
CA ILE A 81 -16.66 12.08 -0.20
C ILE A 81 -17.98 12.42 -0.95
N ASP A 82 -18.70 13.43 -0.45
CA ASP A 82 -20.06 13.79 -0.88
C ASP A 82 -20.25 13.74 -2.41
N ARG A 83 -21.23 12.93 -2.82
CA ARG A 83 -21.52 12.66 -4.22
C ARG A 83 -22.30 13.82 -4.82
N ASN A 84 -21.73 14.48 -5.82
CA ASN A 84 -22.48 15.43 -6.63
C ASN A 84 -23.45 14.67 -7.55
N ILE A 85 -24.74 14.65 -7.19
CA ILE A 85 -25.81 13.90 -7.88
C ILE A 85 -25.89 14.22 -9.39
N ARG A 86 -25.29 15.33 -9.86
CA ARG A 86 -25.31 15.76 -11.26
C ARG A 86 -24.26 15.11 -12.16
N LEU A 87 -23.24 14.45 -11.61
CA LEU A 87 -22.15 13.82 -12.38
C LEU A 87 -22.34 12.30 -12.48
N ASN A 88 -21.80 11.67 -13.53
CA ASN A 88 -21.71 10.21 -13.60
C ASN A 88 -20.84 9.69 -12.42
N PRO A 89 -21.20 8.58 -11.74
CA PRO A 89 -20.40 8.03 -10.66
C PRO A 89 -18.92 7.76 -11.01
N ILE A 90 -18.64 7.32 -12.24
CA ILE A 90 -17.25 7.08 -12.69
C ILE A 90 -16.48 8.39 -12.78
N ASP A 91 -17.08 9.43 -13.36
CA ASP A 91 -16.47 10.76 -13.47
C ASP A 91 -16.23 11.38 -12.10
N GLN A 92 -17.14 11.16 -11.14
CA GLN A 92 -16.95 11.60 -9.75
C GLN A 92 -15.71 10.95 -9.12
N HIS A 93 -15.56 9.63 -9.26
CA HIS A 93 -14.40 8.91 -8.74
C HIS A 93 -13.11 9.32 -9.44
N TYR A 94 -13.16 9.55 -10.76
CA TYR A 94 -12.01 10.04 -11.52
C TYR A 94 -11.54 11.41 -11.02
N GLU A 95 -12.45 12.37 -10.79
CA GLU A 95 -12.08 13.68 -10.24
C GLU A 95 -11.53 13.58 -8.81
N GLN A 96 -12.01 12.63 -7.99
CA GLN A 96 -11.46 12.37 -6.65
C GLN A 96 -10.00 11.87 -6.67
N LEU A 97 -9.55 11.22 -7.75
CA LEU A 97 -8.14 10.83 -7.90
C LEU A 97 -7.20 12.03 -7.99
N LYS A 98 -7.73 13.21 -8.37
CA LYS A 98 -6.94 14.44 -8.58
C LYS A 98 -5.72 14.20 -9.48
N CYS A 99 -5.95 13.41 -10.52
CA CYS A 99 -4.92 12.95 -11.42
C CYS A 99 -5.52 12.79 -12.81
N LYS A 100 -4.94 13.49 -13.79
CA LYS A 100 -5.37 13.36 -15.19
C LYS A 100 -4.63 12.18 -15.83
N LEU A 101 -5.40 11.32 -16.47
CA LEU A 101 -4.93 10.15 -17.21
C LEU A 101 -5.23 10.35 -18.69
N TYR A 102 -4.19 10.36 -19.53
CA TYR A 102 -4.35 10.45 -20.97
C TYR A 102 -3.95 9.11 -21.60
N PRO A 103 -4.83 8.45 -22.37
CA PRO A 103 -4.48 7.21 -23.05
C PRO A 103 -3.34 7.48 -24.05
N ILE A 104 -2.33 6.62 -24.05
CA ILE A 104 -1.24 6.65 -25.03
C ILE A 104 -1.58 5.66 -26.14
N GLU A 105 -1.43 5.98 -27.42
CA GLU A 105 -1.72 5.05 -28.51
C GLU A 105 -0.53 4.13 -28.87
N LYS A 106 -0.83 2.96 -29.46
CA LYS A 106 0.22 1.95 -29.79
C LYS A 106 1.23 2.42 -30.84
N HIS A 107 0.87 3.42 -31.65
CA HIS A 107 1.73 3.94 -32.70
C HIS A 107 2.61 5.10 -32.23
N GLU A 108 2.44 5.57 -31.00
CA GLU A 108 3.29 6.63 -30.44
C GLU A 108 4.68 6.10 -30.09
N ASP A 109 5.71 6.92 -30.33
CA ASP A 109 7.10 6.56 -30.01
C ASP A 109 7.29 6.22 -28.53
N ILE A 110 6.53 6.89 -27.65
CA ILE A 110 6.58 6.64 -26.21
C ILE A 110 6.09 5.23 -25.87
N TYR A 111 5.12 4.67 -26.60
CA TYR A 111 4.67 3.29 -26.42
C TYR A 111 5.79 2.31 -26.78
N ILE A 112 6.47 2.54 -27.90
CA ILE A 112 7.59 1.69 -28.35
C ILE A 112 8.70 1.69 -27.29
N LEU A 113 9.01 2.87 -26.73
CA LEU A 113 10.00 3.01 -25.67
C LEU A 113 9.61 2.25 -24.40
N ILE A 114 8.38 2.42 -23.91
CA ILE A 114 7.88 1.75 -22.71
C ILE A 114 7.88 0.23 -22.91
N ASN A 115 7.42 -0.26 -24.07
CA ASN A 115 7.41 -1.70 -24.36
C ASN A 115 8.83 -2.27 -24.40
N LYS A 116 9.77 -1.57 -25.03
CA LYS A 116 11.18 -1.98 -25.02
C LYS A 116 11.71 -2.02 -23.59
N TYR A 117 11.39 -1.03 -22.76
CA TYR A 117 11.83 -0.98 -21.37
C TYR A 117 11.27 -2.16 -20.56
N LEU A 118 9.98 -2.48 -20.70
CA LEU A 118 9.34 -3.63 -20.06
C LEU A 118 10.02 -4.96 -20.42
N GLN A 119 10.29 -5.19 -21.72
CA GLN A 119 10.85 -6.47 -22.18
C GLN A 119 12.33 -6.62 -21.82
N THR A 120 13.10 -5.52 -21.84
CA THR A 120 14.55 -5.56 -21.58
C THR A 120 14.91 -5.61 -20.09
N THR A 121 14.03 -5.16 -19.21
CA THR A 121 14.26 -5.15 -17.75
C THR A 121 13.67 -6.34 -17.01
N HIS A 122 13.05 -7.29 -17.72
CA HIS A 122 12.53 -8.52 -17.11
C HIS A 122 13.68 -9.43 -16.64
N ALA A 123 13.81 -9.60 -15.33
CA ALA A 123 14.91 -10.34 -14.73
C ALA A 123 14.86 -11.83 -15.05
N SER A 124 16.03 -12.43 -15.29
CA SER A 124 16.17 -13.86 -15.61
C SER A 124 15.73 -14.79 -14.47
N THR A 125 15.66 -14.31 -13.22
CA THR A 125 15.22 -15.08 -12.05
C THR A 125 13.70 -15.08 -11.87
N HIS A 126 12.94 -14.26 -12.60
CA HIS A 126 11.49 -14.10 -12.46
C HIS A 126 10.71 -14.67 -13.66
N GLN A 127 11.16 -15.80 -14.22
CA GLN A 127 10.61 -16.41 -15.44
C GLN A 127 9.28 -17.16 -15.26
N GLN A 128 8.74 -17.21 -14.04
CA GLN A 128 7.44 -17.83 -13.77
C GLN A 128 6.26 -17.12 -14.46
N TYR A 129 6.46 -15.91 -14.99
CA TYR A 129 5.46 -15.18 -15.77
C TYR A 129 6.10 -14.39 -16.91
N LYS A 130 5.27 -13.95 -17.87
CA LYS A 130 5.60 -12.96 -18.89
C LYS A 130 4.68 -11.74 -18.73
N MET A 131 5.17 -10.57 -19.14
CA MET A 131 4.41 -9.32 -19.06
C MET A 131 4.12 -8.77 -20.46
N GLU A 132 2.89 -8.31 -20.67
CA GLU A 132 2.43 -7.65 -21.88
C GLU A 132 1.68 -6.36 -21.52
N ILE A 133 1.79 -5.33 -22.37
CA ILE A 133 1.12 -4.05 -22.14
C ILE A 133 -0.31 -4.13 -22.68
N GLU A 134 -1.29 -4.11 -21.78
CA GLU A 134 -2.71 -4.02 -22.15
C GLU A 134 -3.17 -2.56 -22.30
N TYR A 135 -3.00 -1.77 -21.24
CA TYR A 135 -3.34 -0.34 -21.21
C TYR A 135 -2.15 0.50 -20.77
N LYS A 136 -2.19 1.79 -21.12
CA LYS A 136 -1.09 2.74 -21.01
C LYS A 136 -1.68 4.14 -20.87
N PHE A 137 -1.21 4.87 -19.87
CA PHE A 137 -1.70 6.20 -19.58
C PHE A 137 -0.51 7.10 -19.26
N LYS A 138 -0.49 8.28 -19.87
CA LYS A 138 0.28 9.40 -19.34
C LYS A 138 -0.45 9.88 -18.10
N VAL A 139 0.28 9.97 -17.00
CA VAL A 139 -0.23 10.36 -15.69
C VAL A 139 0.22 11.78 -15.38
N GLU A 140 -0.71 12.63 -14.95
CA GLU A 140 -0.43 14.00 -14.51
C GLU A 140 -1.13 14.23 -13.17
N ARG A 141 -0.37 14.19 -12.08
CA ARG A 141 -0.90 14.39 -10.73
C ARG A 141 -1.02 15.89 -10.43
N GLU A 142 -2.12 16.27 -9.78
CA GLU A 142 -2.34 17.65 -9.36
C GLU A 142 -1.16 18.16 -8.50
N ASN A 143 -0.64 19.35 -8.83
CA ASN A 143 0.48 20.04 -8.17
C ASN A 143 1.85 19.33 -8.21
N GLU A 144 1.99 18.15 -8.81
CA GLU A 144 3.26 17.40 -8.81
C GLU A 144 4.36 18.17 -9.54
N ASN A 145 4.05 18.79 -10.69
CA ASN A 145 5.01 19.60 -11.46
C ASN A 145 5.55 20.80 -10.68
N GLU A 146 4.77 21.36 -9.74
CA GLU A 146 5.18 22.52 -8.95
C GLU A 146 6.10 22.13 -7.78
N ILE A 147 5.87 20.96 -7.19
CA ILE A 147 6.64 20.44 -6.06
C ILE A 147 7.82 19.58 -6.50
N PHE A 148 7.87 19.18 -7.77
CA PHE A 148 8.94 18.35 -8.31
C PHE A 148 10.25 19.13 -8.24
N LYS A 149 11.15 18.66 -7.38
CA LYS A 149 12.50 19.20 -7.29
C LYS A 149 13.33 18.57 -8.40
N GLU A 150 13.71 19.38 -9.37
CA GLU A 150 14.69 18.97 -10.38
C GLU A 150 16.05 18.81 -9.70
N VAL A 151 16.39 17.57 -9.35
CA VAL A 151 17.66 17.20 -8.69
C VAL A 151 18.76 16.81 -9.68
N GLY A 152 18.56 17.06 -10.98
CA GLY A 152 19.49 16.70 -12.05
C GLY A 152 19.98 17.91 -12.84
N LYS A 153 21.23 18.32 -12.62
CA LYS A 153 22.10 18.97 -13.62
C LYS A 153 23.41 18.23 -13.67
#